data_AF-A0A8D0GDW6-F1
#
_entry.id   AF-A0A8D0GDW6-F1
#
_cell.length_a   1.000
_cell.length_b   1.000
_cell.length_c   1.000
_cell.angle_alpha   90.00
_cell.angle_beta   90.00
_cell.angle_gamma   90.00
#
_symmetry.space_group_name_H-M   'P 1'
#
loop_
_entity.id
_entity.type
_entity.pdbx_description
1 polymer ?
#
loop_
_entity_poly.entity_id
_entity_poly.type
_entity_poly.pdbx_seq_one_letter_code
_entity_poly.pdbx_strand_id
1 'polypeptide(L)'
;MSGNIQKLLSICEDLTLEDLSALKFLSLEHIPLRKLESIQDPKELLLALQDKGLLDNSDLSFLKELLFRISRNDLLNDRLRCSRNEVKRELQIPSRAKVSPYRQLLYGISEEVSRDNVECVRFLLQKQLPKRKLLDSTTMLELFIEMEKAGIVHETQLEE
;
A
#
# COMPACT_ATOMS: atom_id res chain seq x y z
N MET A 1 -26.69 -1.39 12.53
CA MET A 1 -25.22 -1.45 12.71
C MET A 1 -24.51 -2.44 11.75
N SER A 2 -25.20 -3.14 10.83
CA SER A 2 -24.60 -4.19 9.99
C SER A 2 -24.11 -3.76 8.59
N GLY A 3 -24.55 -2.61 8.06
CA GLY A 3 -24.30 -2.22 6.67
C GLY A 3 -22.84 -1.98 6.32
N ASN A 4 -22.04 -1.45 7.26
CA ASN A 4 -20.62 -1.17 7.01
C ASN A 4 -19.76 -2.44 7.06
N ILE A 5 -20.08 -3.40 7.93
CA ILE A 5 -19.36 -4.66 8.02
C ILE A 5 -19.53 -5.46 6.71
N GLN A 6 -20.76 -5.58 6.20
CA GLN A 6 -21.02 -6.25 4.92
C GLN A 6 -20.29 -5.57 3.75
N LYS A 7 -20.24 -4.24 3.76
CA LYS A 7 -19.52 -3.45 2.76
C LYS A 7 -18.00 -3.68 2.81
N LEU A 8 -17.39 -3.67 3.99
CA LEU A 8 -15.96 -3.97 4.14
C LEU A 8 -15.63 -5.41 3.71
N LEU A 9 -16.49 -6.38 4.06
CA LEU A 9 -16.33 -7.76 3.62
C LEU A 9 -16.36 -7.90 2.10
N SER A 10 -17.33 -7.25 1.44
CA SER A 10 -17.42 -7.27 -0.03
C SER A 10 -16.21 -6.62 -0.70
N ILE A 11 -15.60 -5.61 -0.08
CA ILE A 11 -14.35 -5.02 -0.58
C ILE A 11 -13.22 -6.04 -0.49
N CYS A 12 -13.08 -6.73 0.65
CA CYS A 12 -12.06 -7.76 0.82
C CYS A 12 -12.17 -8.90 -0.19
N GLU A 13 -13.38 -9.32 -0.51
CA GLU A 13 -13.63 -10.41 -1.48
C GLU A 13 -13.19 -10.06 -2.90
N ASP A 14 -13.25 -8.78 -3.26
CA ASP A 14 -12.87 -8.30 -4.59
C ASP A 14 -11.41 -7.82 -4.66
N LEU A 15 -10.64 -7.88 -3.56
CA LEU A 15 -9.21 -7.54 -3.52
C LEU A 15 -8.33 -8.75 -3.86
N THR A 16 -7.44 -8.58 -4.82
CA THR A 16 -6.45 -9.59 -5.19
C THR A 16 -5.26 -9.61 -4.21
N LEU A 17 -4.38 -10.61 -4.33
CA LEU A 17 -3.14 -10.66 -3.56
C LEU A 17 -2.16 -9.54 -3.95
N GLU A 18 -2.22 -9.09 -5.21
CA GLU A 18 -1.44 -7.95 -5.69
C GLU A 18 -1.96 -6.65 -5.06
N ASP A 19 -3.29 -6.45 -5.06
CA ASP A 19 -3.91 -5.32 -4.35
C ASP A 19 -3.52 -5.35 -2.86
N LEU A 20 -3.62 -6.51 -2.20
CA LEU A 20 -3.23 -6.66 -0.80
C LEU A 20 -1.77 -6.25 -0.57
N SER A 21 -0.86 -6.65 -1.46
CA SER A 21 0.56 -6.31 -1.36
C SER A 21 0.79 -4.79 -1.47
N ALA A 22 0.11 -4.14 -2.42
CA ALA A 22 0.15 -2.69 -2.56
C ALA A 22 -0.45 -1.97 -1.34
N LEU A 23 -1.60 -2.40 -0.84
CA LEU A 23 -2.24 -1.83 0.34
C LEU A 23 -1.37 -1.97 1.59
N LYS A 24 -0.71 -3.13 1.78
CA LYS A 24 0.26 -3.35 2.86
C LYS A 24 1.42 -2.37 2.75
N PHE A 25 2.00 -2.22 1.55
CA PHE A 25 3.10 -1.31 1.30
C PHE A 25 2.74 0.14 1.64
N LEU A 26 1.58 0.62 1.17
CA LEU A 26 1.11 1.98 1.43
C LEU A 26 0.73 2.23 2.90
N SER A 27 0.56 1.17 3.69
CA SER A 27 0.22 1.23 5.12
C SER A 27 1.44 1.12 6.06
N LEU A 28 2.67 1.00 5.52
CA LEU A 28 3.88 0.69 6.29
C LEU A 28 4.24 1.70 7.37
N GLU A 29 3.87 2.97 7.19
CA GLU A 29 4.13 4.03 8.17
C GLU A 29 3.16 4.00 9.36
N HIS A 30 2.04 3.27 9.21
CA HIS A 30 0.98 3.23 10.21
C HIS A 30 0.87 1.87 10.92
N ILE A 31 1.17 0.79 10.19
CA ILE A 31 1.17 -0.57 10.73
C ILE A 31 2.62 -1.10 10.73
N PRO A 32 3.11 -1.62 11.87
CA PRO A 32 4.44 -2.20 11.93
C PRO A 32 4.66 -3.28 10.87
N LEU A 33 5.78 -3.21 10.16
CA LEU A 33 6.11 -4.13 9.06
C LEU A 33 5.93 -5.60 9.43
N ARG A 34 6.34 -6.03 10.64
CA ARG A 34 6.16 -7.43 11.08
C ARG A 34 4.70 -7.88 11.09
N LYS A 35 3.76 -7.00 11.46
CA LYS A 35 2.32 -7.29 11.43
C LYS A 35 1.81 -7.36 9.99
N LEU A 36 2.31 -6.47 9.11
CA LEU A 36 1.99 -6.52 7.68
C LEU A 36 2.52 -7.80 7.03
N GLU A 37 3.76 -8.20 7.28
CA GLU A 37 4.36 -9.43 6.73
C GLU A 37 3.53 -10.68 7.09
N SER A 38 2.93 -10.74 8.29
CA SER A 38 2.05 -11.85 8.69
C SER A 38 0.66 -11.84 8.04
N ILE A 39 0.18 -10.70 7.55
CA ILE A 39 -1.16 -10.58 6.95
C ILE A 39 -1.17 -11.25 5.58
N GLN A 40 -2.08 -12.23 5.42
CA GLN A 40 -2.29 -12.98 4.17
C GLN A 40 -3.69 -12.75 3.57
N ASP A 41 -4.61 -12.16 4.33
CA ASP A 41 -5.99 -11.90 3.91
C ASP A 41 -6.28 -10.38 3.98
N PRO A 42 -6.92 -9.78 2.95
CA PRO A 42 -7.37 -8.38 3.03
C PRO A 42 -8.22 -8.04 4.26
N LYS A 43 -9.00 -8.99 4.79
CA LYS A 43 -9.78 -8.82 6.03
C LYS A 43 -8.87 -8.55 7.23
N GLU A 44 -7.76 -9.27 7.33
CA GLU A 44 -6.78 -9.08 8.41
C GLU A 44 -6.12 -7.69 8.32
N LEU A 45 -5.87 -7.19 7.10
CA LEU A 45 -5.38 -5.83 6.91
C LEU A 45 -6.38 -4.80 7.43
N LEU A 46 -7.66 -4.93 7.05
CA LEU A 46 -8.70 -4.00 7.49
C LEU A 46 -8.90 -4.04 9.01
N LEU A 47 -8.86 -5.23 9.62
CA LEU A 47 -8.86 -5.36 11.08
C LEU A 47 -7.65 -4.66 11.72
N ALA A 48 -6.46 -4.82 11.14
CA ALA A 48 -5.26 -4.13 11.63
C ALA A 48 -5.36 -2.60 11.52
N LEU A 49 -6.03 -2.08 10.48
CA LEU A 49 -6.33 -0.66 10.33
C LEU A 49 -7.36 -0.18 11.37
N GLN A 50 -8.37 -1.00 11.69
CA GLN A 50 -9.33 -0.72 12.74
C GLN A 50 -8.67 -0.68 14.12
N ASP A 51 -7.81 -1.66 14.44
CA ASP A 51 -7.03 -1.70 15.69
C ASP A 51 -6.20 -0.42 15.90
N LYS A 52 -5.75 0.20 14.81
CA LYS A 52 -4.95 1.43 14.81
C LYS A 52 -5.79 2.71 14.77
N GLY A 53 -7.12 2.61 14.72
CA GLY A 53 -8.02 3.76 14.62
C GLY A 53 -7.93 4.50 13.28
N LEU A 54 -7.41 3.85 12.24
CA LEU A 54 -7.29 4.42 10.88
C LEU A 54 -8.54 4.18 10.04
N LEU A 55 -9.37 3.25 10.49
CA LEU A 55 -10.60 2.80 9.87
C LEU A 55 -11.64 2.59 10.97
N ASP A 56 -12.80 3.23 10.86
CA ASP A 56 -13.94 2.94 11.72
C ASP A 56 -15.27 3.00 10.94
N ASN A 57 -16.39 2.73 11.62
CA ASN A 57 -17.71 2.72 10.98
C ASN A 57 -18.15 4.11 10.46
N SER A 58 -17.60 5.19 11.00
CA SER A 58 -17.90 6.57 10.63
C SER A 58 -16.84 7.20 9.71
N ASP A 59 -15.60 6.71 9.76
CA ASP A 59 -14.47 7.21 8.99
C ASP A 59 -13.82 6.09 8.17
N LEU A 60 -14.12 6.11 6.87
CA LEU A 60 -13.51 5.26 5.85
C LEU A 60 -12.46 6.01 5.02
N SER A 61 -12.02 7.20 5.45
CA SER A 61 -11.13 8.09 4.69
C SER A 61 -9.84 7.40 4.26
N PHE A 62 -9.20 6.66 5.17
CA PHE A 62 -7.94 6.01 4.84
C PHE A 62 -8.13 4.87 3.84
N LEU A 63 -9.19 4.06 4.00
CA LEU A 63 -9.52 3.01 3.03
C LEU A 63 -9.84 3.61 1.66
N LYS A 64 -10.57 4.73 1.60
CA LYS A 64 -10.81 5.46 0.35
C LYS A 64 -9.51 5.93 -0.29
N GLU A 65 -8.59 6.50 0.49
CA GLU A 65 -7.28 6.90 0.00
C GLU A 65 -6.52 5.70 -0.57
N LEU A 66 -6.41 4.62 0.20
CA LEU A 66 -5.69 3.42 -0.21
C LEU A 66 -6.23 2.85 -1.55
N LEU A 67 -7.54 2.66 -1.66
CA LEU A 67 -8.20 2.20 -2.89
C LEU A 67 -8.01 3.18 -4.06
N PHE A 68 -7.98 4.48 -3.78
CA PHE A 68 -7.67 5.51 -4.78
C PHE A 68 -6.23 5.41 -5.28
N ARG A 69 -5.25 5.13 -4.39
CA ARG A 69 -3.84 5.00 -4.77
C ARG A 69 -3.62 3.79 -5.67
N ILE A 70 -4.19 2.63 -5.32
CA ILE A 70 -4.07 1.39 -6.12
C ILE A 70 -5.04 1.35 -7.32
N SER A 71 -5.66 2.47 -7.66
CA SER A 71 -6.57 2.61 -8.80
C SER A 71 -7.79 1.68 -8.82
N ARG A 72 -8.20 1.11 -7.67
CA ARG A 72 -9.45 0.33 -7.49
C ARG A 72 -10.68 1.23 -7.40
N ASN A 73 -10.90 2.01 -8.46
CA ASN A 73 -12.00 2.96 -8.59
C ASN A 73 -13.36 2.28 -8.68
N ASP A 74 -13.39 1.02 -9.14
CA ASP A 74 -14.54 0.12 -9.10
C ASP A 74 -15.04 -0.05 -7.65
N LEU A 75 -14.15 -0.38 -6.72
CA LEU A 75 -14.51 -0.56 -5.30
C LEU A 75 -14.92 0.75 -4.62
N LEU A 76 -14.27 1.87 -5.00
CA LEU A 76 -14.67 3.19 -4.53
C LEU A 76 -16.10 3.54 -4.92
N ASN A 77 -16.44 3.36 -6.21
CA ASN A 77 -17.76 3.70 -6.73
C ASN A 77 -18.83 2.73 -6.22
N ASP A 78 -18.62 1.43 -6.40
CA ASP A 78 -19.65 0.43 -6.22
C ASP A 78 -19.92 0.11 -4.75
N ARG A 79 -18.85 0.07 -3.93
CA ARG A 79 -18.96 -0.24 -2.51
C ARG A 79 -19.02 1.04 -1.70
N LEU A 80 -18.08 1.98 -1.92
CA LEU A 80 -17.97 3.18 -1.10
C LEU A 80 -18.90 4.33 -1.50
N ARG A 81 -19.56 4.27 -2.67
CA ARG A 81 -20.37 5.36 -3.25
C ARG A 81 -19.59 6.67 -3.30
N CYS A 82 -18.31 6.59 -3.63
CA CYS A 82 -17.40 7.71 -3.66
C CYS A 82 -16.65 7.72 -4.98
N SER A 83 -16.71 8.84 -5.69
CA SER A 83 -16.02 9.01 -6.95
C SER A 83 -14.53 9.31 -6.76
N ARG A 84 -13.73 8.94 -7.75
CA ARG A 84 -12.30 9.30 -7.82
C ARG A 84 -12.06 10.81 -7.62
N ASN A 85 -12.92 11.65 -8.18
CA ASN A 85 -12.81 13.10 -8.10
C ASN A 85 -13.15 13.65 -6.71
N GLU A 86 -14.00 12.98 -5.94
CA GLU A 86 -14.25 13.33 -4.53
C GLU A 86 -13.02 13.02 -3.68
N VAL A 87 -12.48 11.80 -3.79
CA VAL A 87 -11.26 11.42 -3.05
C VAL A 87 -10.10 12.36 -3.42
N LYS A 88 -9.91 12.68 -4.71
CA LYS A 88 -8.87 13.62 -5.15
C LYS A 88 -9.04 15.02 -4.55
N ARG A 89 -10.26 15.50 -4.34
CA ARG A 89 -10.53 16.79 -3.70
C ARG A 89 -10.27 16.72 -2.19
N GLU A 90 -10.67 15.64 -1.54
CA GLU A 90 -10.41 15.42 -0.10
C GLU A 90 -8.90 15.39 0.19
N LEU A 91 -8.11 14.73 -0.67
CA LEU A 91 -6.65 14.59 -0.51
C LEU A 91 -5.87 15.87 -0.80
N GLN A 92 -6.48 16.91 -1.39
CA GLN A 92 -5.86 18.23 -1.54
C GLN A 92 -5.88 19.03 -0.23
N ILE A 93 -6.73 18.65 0.71
CA ILE A 93 -6.81 19.31 2.01
C ILE A 93 -5.58 18.89 2.83
N PRO A 94 -4.80 19.83 3.38
CA PRO A 94 -3.67 19.51 4.23
C PRO A 94 -4.05 18.54 5.36
N SER A 95 -3.17 17.58 5.62
CA SER A 95 -3.35 16.55 6.66
C SER A 95 -4.49 15.55 6.46
N ARG A 96 -5.19 15.57 5.31
CA ARG A 96 -6.17 14.51 4.97
C ARG A 96 -5.53 13.28 4.35
N ALA A 97 -4.47 13.46 3.55
CA ALA A 97 -3.67 12.35 3.06
C ALA A 97 -2.89 11.74 4.22
N LYS A 98 -3.08 10.44 4.43
CA LYS A 98 -2.38 9.63 5.44
C LYS A 98 -1.22 8.86 4.80
N VAL A 99 -1.24 8.60 3.50
CA VAL A 99 -0.09 7.99 2.80
C VAL A 99 0.94 9.08 2.48
N SER A 100 2.19 8.93 2.93
CA SER A 100 3.24 9.90 2.67
C SER A 100 3.53 10.08 1.16
N PRO A 101 4.02 11.26 0.74
CA PRO A 101 4.54 11.45 -0.62
C PRO A 101 5.63 10.43 -0.98
N TYR A 102 6.48 10.07 -0.02
CA TYR A 102 7.51 9.04 -0.19
C TYR A 102 6.93 7.69 -0.59
N ARG A 103 5.94 7.18 0.15
CA ARG A 103 5.27 5.91 -0.18
C ARG A 103 4.55 5.97 -1.51
N GLN A 104 3.93 7.11 -1.83
CA GLN A 104 3.29 7.32 -3.14
C GLN A 104 4.31 7.26 -4.28
N LEU A 105 5.49 7.87 -4.12
CA LEU A 105 6.55 7.85 -5.13
C LEU A 105 7.04 6.42 -5.38
N LEU A 106 7.40 5.69 -4.32
CA LEU A 106 7.91 4.32 -4.47
C LEU A 106 6.86 3.39 -5.09
N TYR A 107 5.60 3.54 -4.70
CA TYR A 107 4.51 2.77 -5.32
C TYR A 107 4.35 3.15 -6.80
N GLY A 108 4.36 4.43 -7.15
CA GLY A 108 4.31 4.89 -8.54
C GLY A 108 5.44 4.31 -9.40
N ILE A 109 6.67 4.31 -8.87
CA ILE A 109 7.81 3.67 -9.55
C ILE A 109 7.55 2.17 -9.73
N SER A 110 7.05 1.47 -8.72
CA SER A 110 6.79 0.03 -8.86
C SER A 110 5.77 -0.33 -9.93
N GLU A 111 4.80 0.55 -10.20
CA GLU A 111 3.78 0.35 -11.24
C GLU A 111 4.33 0.55 -12.66
N GLU A 112 5.38 1.36 -12.81
CA GLU A 112 6.00 1.67 -14.11
C GLU A 112 7.17 0.73 -14.47
N VAL A 113 7.72 0.04 -13.47
CA VAL A 113 8.91 -0.82 -13.60
C VAL A 113 8.54 -2.15 -14.27
N SER A 114 9.20 -2.48 -15.37
CA SER A 114 9.06 -3.79 -16.02
C SER A 114 9.77 -4.90 -15.26
N ARG A 115 9.44 -6.17 -15.53
CA ARG A 115 10.14 -7.32 -14.94
C ARG A 115 11.65 -7.28 -15.21
N ASP A 116 12.06 -6.91 -16.42
CA ASP A 116 13.48 -6.79 -16.77
C ASP A 116 14.18 -5.71 -15.94
N ASN A 117 13.48 -4.62 -15.63
CA ASN A 117 14.01 -3.60 -14.73
C ASN A 117 14.18 -4.14 -13.29
N VAL A 118 13.24 -4.96 -12.79
CA VAL A 118 13.36 -5.61 -11.47
C VAL A 118 14.58 -6.53 -11.43
N GLU A 119 14.82 -7.32 -12.49
CA GLU A 119 16.01 -8.17 -12.62
C GLU A 119 17.30 -7.34 -12.54
N CYS A 120 17.36 -6.22 -13.28
CA CYS A 120 18.50 -5.30 -13.23
C CYS A 120 18.72 -4.74 -11.82
N VAL A 121 17.66 -4.27 -11.15
CA VAL A 121 17.76 -3.74 -9.78
C VAL A 121 18.28 -4.83 -8.84
N ARG A 122 17.75 -6.05 -8.93
CA ARG A 122 18.20 -7.17 -8.13
C ARG A 122 19.69 -7.48 -8.34
N PHE A 123 20.15 -7.47 -9.59
CA PHE A 123 21.56 -7.65 -9.93
C PHE A 123 22.44 -6.57 -9.28
N LEU A 124 22.03 -5.31 -9.35
CA LEU A 124 22.76 -4.18 -8.75
C LEU A 124 22.85 -4.29 -7.22
N LEU A 125 21.81 -4.85 -6.58
CA LEU A 125 21.73 -4.99 -5.13
C LEU A 125 22.48 -6.21 -4.57
N GLN A 126 23.03 -7.09 -5.40
CA GLN A 126 23.68 -8.35 -4.96
C GLN A 126 24.83 -8.15 -3.95
N LYS A 127 25.50 -6.99 -3.98
CA LYS A 127 26.58 -6.66 -3.04
C LYS A 127 26.10 -6.01 -1.74
N GLN A 128 24.87 -5.50 -1.73
CA GLN A 128 24.30 -4.72 -0.62
C GLN A 128 23.27 -5.52 0.18
N LEU A 129 22.57 -6.46 -0.47
CA LEU A 129 21.51 -7.27 0.13
C LEU A 129 21.83 -8.78 0.10
N PRO A 130 21.38 -9.55 1.11
CA PRO A 130 21.56 -11.00 1.11
C PRO A 130 20.83 -11.67 -0.05
N LYS A 131 21.44 -12.69 -0.67
CA LYS A 131 20.84 -13.43 -1.81
C LYS A 131 19.41 -13.94 -1.56
N ARG A 132 19.09 -14.35 -0.32
CA ARG A 132 17.74 -14.81 0.06
C ARG A 132 16.64 -13.74 -0.07
N LYS A 133 17.03 -12.46 -0.17
CA LYS A 133 16.14 -11.29 -0.34
C LYS A 133 16.05 -10.82 -1.79
N LEU A 134 16.80 -11.49 -2.66
CA LEU A 134 16.96 -11.20 -4.08
C LEU A 134 16.54 -12.46 -4.84
N LEU A 135 15.32 -12.96 -4.59
CA LEU A 135 14.78 -14.11 -5.31
C LEU A 135 14.05 -13.62 -6.56
N ASP A 136 13.93 -14.49 -7.57
CA ASP A 136 13.23 -14.16 -8.82
C ASP A 136 11.75 -13.82 -8.60
N SER A 137 11.16 -14.36 -7.53
CA SER A 137 9.80 -14.05 -7.10
C SER A 137 9.67 -12.73 -6.34
N THR A 138 10.77 -12.06 -5.98
CA THR A 138 10.75 -10.81 -5.21
C THR A 138 10.28 -9.67 -6.09
N THR A 139 9.18 -9.04 -5.66
CA THR A 139 8.55 -7.88 -6.32
C THR A 139 9.35 -6.60 -6.07
N MET A 140 9.10 -5.56 -6.87
CA MET A 140 9.75 -4.26 -6.69
C MET A 140 9.41 -3.63 -5.33
N LEU A 141 8.17 -3.78 -4.85
CA LEU A 141 7.75 -3.31 -3.53
C LEU A 141 8.51 -4.01 -2.39
N GLU A 142 8.72 -5.32 -2.49
CA GLU A 142 9.53 -6.06 -1.52
C GLU A 142 11.00 -5.64 -1.58
N LEU A 143 11.54 -5.38 -2.77
CA LEU A 143 12.90 -4.83 -2.91
C LEU A 143 13.02 -3.48 -2.22
N PHE A 144 12.07 -2.56 -2.41
CA PHE A 144 12.09 -1.27 -1.70
C PHE A 144 12.10 -1.45 -0.18
N ILE A 145 11.30 -2.37 0.36
CA ILE A 145 11.30 -2.68 1.80
C ILE A 145 12.68 -3.19 2.25
N GLU A 146 13.33 -4.07 1.47
CA GLU A 146 14.66 -4.58 1.82
C GLU A 146 15.75 -3.52 1.67
N MET A 147 15.62 -2.61 0.70
CA MET A 147 16.49 -1.44 0.54
C MET A 147 16.35 -0.47 1.72
N GLU A 148 15.13 -0.21 2.19
CA GLU A 148 14.86 0.59 3.38
C GLU A 148 15.48 -0.04 4.63
N LYS A 149 15.29 -1.36 4.83
CA LYS A 149 15.92 -2.11 5.94
C LYS A 149 17.45 -2.01 5.94
N ALA A 150 18.06 -1.93 4.76
CA ALA A 150 19.50 -1.79 4.59
C ALA A 150 19.99 -0.33 4.60
N GLY A 151 19.08 0.65 4.72
CA GLY A 151 19.41 2.08 4.69
C GLY A 151 19.83 2.61 3.32
N ILE A 152 19.55 1.87 2.25
CA ILE A 152 19.91 2.22 0.86
C ILE A 152 18.99 3.30 0.33
N VAL A 153 17.69 3.22 0.67
CA VAL A 153 16.66 4.19 0.29
C VAL A 153 15.93 4.63 1.55
N HIS A 154 15.68 5.92 1.68
CA HIS A 154 14.87 6.50 2.75
C HIS A 154 14.34 7.87 2.32
N GLU A 155 13.31 8.36 3.02
CA GLU A 155 12.58 9.58 2.66
C GLU A 155 13.49 10.82 2.45
N THR A 156 14.52 11.00 3.28
CA THR A 156 15.39 12.19 3.22
C THR A 156 16.39 12.20 2.05
N GLN A 157 16.48 11.14 1.26
CA GLN A 157 17.32 11.11 0.04
C GLN A 157 16.62 11.66 -1.20
N LEU A 158 15.34 12.02 -1.09
CA LEU A 158 14.52 12.45 -2.22
C LEU A 158 14.30 13.96 -2.27
N GLU A 159 15.00 14.73 -1.42
CA GLU A 159 14.94 16.20 -1.36
C GLU A 159 16.09 16.91 -2.11
N GLU A 160 16.78 16.24 -3.05
CA GLU A 160 17.82 16.87 -3.90
C GLU A 160 17.36 17.16 -5.34
#